data_AF-A0A1Q3X2A0-F1
#
_entry.id   AF-A0A1Q3X2A0-F1
#
_cell.length_a   1.000
_cell.length_b   1.000
_cell.length_c   1.000
_cell.angle_alpha   90.00
_cell.angle_beta   90.00
_cell.angle_gamma   90.00
#
_symmetry.space_group_name_H-M   'P 1'
#
loop_
_entity.id
_entity.type
_entity.pdbx_description
1 polymer ?
#
loop_
_entity_poly.entity_id
_entity_poly.type
_entity_poly.pdbx_seq_one_letter_code
_entity_poly.pdbx_strand_id
1 'polypeptide(L)' 'MKHIIHQQRKDYPYLYLDIELLPANQQEQRAINSVREMNPTQEERNLVENYLLFNLNAVSIEWQRGNRILLKCSAV' A
#
# COMPACT_ATOMS: atom_id res chain seq x y z
N MET A 1 -2.23 -10.54 -3.27
CA MET A 1 -1.05 -9.80 -2.77
C MET A 1 -0.84 -10.10 -1.30
N LYS A 2 0.41 -10.13 -0.82
CA LYS A 2 0.76 -10.22 0.60
C LYS A 2 1.48 -8.94 1.05
N HIS A 3 1.55 -8.69 2.35
CA HIS A 3 2.34 -7.58 2.89
C HIS A 3 3.17 -8.04 4.09
N ILE A 4 4.30 -7.35 4.33
CA ILE A 4 5.09 -7.43 5.55
C ILE A 4 5.04 -6.06 6.21
N ILE A 5 4.79 -6.01 7.52
CA ILE A 5 4.88 -4.76 8.30
C ILE A 5 6.32 -4.67 8.84
N HIS A 6 7.06 -3.65 8.41
CA HIS A 6 8.43 -3.37 8.86
C HIS A 6 8.43 -2.52 10.13
N GLN A 7 7.56 -1.52 10.19
CA GLN A 7 7.45 -0.62 11.33
C GLN A 7 6.02 -0.18 11.55
N GLN A 8 5.67 0.00 12.81
CA GLN A 8 4.39 0.54 13.24
C GLN A 8 4.63 1.72 14.19
N ARG A 9 4.00 2.86 13.92
CA ARG A 9 4.03 4.03 14.80
C ARG A 9 2.61 4.49 15.10
N LYS A 10 2.27 4.59 16.39
CA LYS A 10 1.01 5.18 16.83
C LYS A 10 1.19 6.66 17.06
N ASP A 11 0.32 7.47 16.46
CA ASP A 11 0.31 8.92 16.60
C ASP A 11 -1.16 9.38 16.57
N TYR A 12 -1.80 9.34 17.74
CA TYR A 12 -3.26 9.43 17.88
C TYR A 12 -3.82 10.68 17.17
N PRO A 13 -4.87 10.56 16.33
CA PRO A 13 -5.77 9.40 16.16
C PRO A 13 -5.37 8.43 15.03
N TYR A 14 -4.11 8.44 14.60
CA TYR A 14 -3.64 7.69 13.44
C TYR A 14 -2.65 6.59 13.80
N LEU A 15 -2.65 5.58 12.94
CA LEU A 15 -1.71 4.48 12.95
C LEU A 15 -0.89 4.53 11.67
N TYR A 16 0.42 4.70 11.77
CA TYR A 16 1.31 4.68 10.62
C TYR A 16 1.95 3.29 10.48
N LEU A 17 1.83 2.71 9.28
CA LEU A 17 2.41 1.40 8.95
C LEU A 17 3.39 1.56 7.79
N ASP A 18 4.67 1.26 8.04
CA ASP A 18 5.65 1.03 6.98
C ASP A 18 5.56 -0.44 6.58
N ILE A 19 5.08 -0.68 5.36
CA ILE A 19 4.85 -2.02 4.83
C ILE A 19 5.63 -2.26 3.56
N GLU A 20 5.85 -3.52 3.24
CA GLU A 20 6.34 -3.97 1.95
C GLU A 20 5.31 -4.90 1.29
N LEU A 21 4.88 -4.55 0.08
CA LEU A 21 4.00 -5.38 -0.74
C LEU A 21 4.79 -6.48 -1.44
N LEU A 22 4.29 -7.70 -1.32
CA LEU A 22 4.83 -8.87 -1.99
C LEU A 22 3.82 -9.34 -3.04
N PRO A 23 4.11 -9.15 -4.34
CA PRO A 23 3.24 -9.64 -5.39
C PRO A 23 3.28 -11.16 -5.45
N ALA A 24 2.11 -11.77 -5.60
CA ALA A 24 1.96 -13.22 -5.72
C ALA A 24 2.00 -13.70 -7.19
N ASN A 25 1.83 -12.79 -8.14
CA ASN A 25 1.78 -13.08 -9.57
C ASN A 25 2.28 -11.89 -10.41
N GLN A 26 2.44 -12.10 -11.72
CA GLN A 26 2.94 -11.06 -12.63
C GLN A 26 2.00 -9.85 -12.75
N GLN A 27 0.68 -10.04 -12.61
CA GLN A 27 -0.29 -8.94 -12.67
C GLN A 27 -0.12 -8.00 -11.48
N GLU A 28 0.02 -8.53 -10.27
CA GLU A 28 0.29 -7.76 -9.05
C GLU A 28 1.65 -7.05 -9.11
N GLN A 29 2.68 -7.71 -9.65
CA GLN A 29 3.99 -7.11 -9.84
C GLN A 29 3.93 -5.92 -10.81
N ARG A 30 3.16 -6.04 -11.90
CA ARG A 30 2.95 -4.93 -12.84
C ARG A 30 2.20 -3.78 -12.19
N ALA A 31 1.14 -4.07 -11.44
CA ALA A 31 0.38 -3.04 -10.74
C ALA A 31 1.23 -2.25 -9.73
N ILE A 32 2.08 -2.93 -8.94
CA ILE A 32 3.00 -2.25 -8.01
C ILE A 32 4.02 -1.37 -8.77
N ASN A 33 4.55 -1.86 -9.88
CA ASN A 33 5.53 -1.13 -10.69
C ASN A 33 4.91 0.05 -11.44
N SER A 34 3.67 -0.07 -11.93
CA SER A 34 3.01 1.01 -12.67
C SER A 34 2.55 2.14 -11.77
N VAL A 35 2.08 1.82 -10.55
CA VAL A 35 1.82 2.83 -9.50
C VAL A 35 3.11 3.57 -9.13
N ARG A 36 4.25 2.86 -9.02
CA ARG A 36 5.57 3.48 -8.79
C ARG A 36 5.97 4.45 -9.90
N GLU A 37 5.69 4.09 -11.15
CA GLU A 37 6.06 4.89 -12.32
C GLU A 37 5.08 6.05 -12.59
N MET A 38 4.11 6.28 -11.68
CA MET A 38 3.04 7.28 -11.82
C MET A 38 2.25 7.16 -13.13
N ASN A 39 2.28 5.99 -13.76
CA ASN A 39 1.53 5.69 -14.96
C ASN A 39 0.73 4.36 -14.82
N PRO A 40 0.00 4.16 -13.71
CA PRO A 40 -0.85 2.98 -13.59
C PRO A 40 -2.07 3.10 -14.50
N THR A 41 -2.49 1.98 -15.06
CA THR A 41 -3.86 1.87 -15.56
C THR A 41 -4.85 2.01 -14.40
N GLN A 42 -6.10 2.38 -14.71
CA GLN A 42 -7.14 2.49 -13.67
C GLN A 42 -7.35 1.15 -12.94
N GLU A 43 -7.24 0.02 -13.65
CA GLU A 43 -7.35 -1.32 -13.06
C GLU A 43 -6.21 -1.63 -12.09
N GLU A 44 -4.97 -1.31 -12.45
CA GLU A 44 -3.81 -1.50 -11.58
C GLU A 44 -3.88 -0.61 -10.34
N ARG A 45 -4.31 0.64 -10.52
CA ARG A 45 -4.55 1.56 -9.41
C ARG A 45 -5.61 1.01 -8.46
N ASN A 46 -6.75 0.58 -9.00
CA ASN A 46 -7.82 -0.02 -8.21
C ASN A 46 -7.33 -1.28 -7.48
N LEU A 47 -6.49 -2.11 -8.10
CA LEU A 47 -5.98 -3.33 -7.48
C LEU A 47 -5.10 -3.04 -6.25
N VAL A 48 -4.20 -2.06 -6.35
CA VAL A 48 -3.33 -1.65 -5.24
C VAL A 48 -4.14 -0.90 -4.18
N GLU A 49 -4.95 0.10 -4.57
CA GLU A 49 -5.76 0.89 -3.64
C GLU A 49 -6.77 0.01 -2.90
N ASN A 50 -7.50 -0.88 -3.58
CA ASN A 50 -8.43 -1.80 -2.91
C ASN A 50 -7.70 -2.71 -1.93
N TYR A 51 -6.53 -3.24 -2.29
CA TYR A 51 -5.78 -4.07 -1.35
C TYR A 51 -5.42 -3.29 -0.08
N LEU A 52 -4.93 -2.06 -0.21
CA LEU A 52 -4.53 -1.20 0.92
C LEU A 52 -5.73 -0.71 1.75
N LEU A 53 -6.82 -0.31 1.09
CA LEU A 53 -8.04 0.15 1.75
C LEU A 53 -8.73 -1.00 2.50
N PHE A 54 -8.94 -2.15 1.84
CA PHE A 54 -9.71 -3.26 2.42
C PHE A 54 -8.93 -4.12 3.42
N ASN A 55 -7.63 -4.35 3.21
CA ASN A 55 -6.87 -5.25 4.10
C ASN A 55 -6.16 -4.52 5.24
N LEU A 56 -5.90 -3.22 5.09
CA LEU A 56 -5.09 -2.46 6.05
C LEU A 56 -5.80 -1.25 6.65
N ASN A 57 -7.09 -1.04 6.33
CA ASN A 57 -7.87 0.13 6.75
C ASN A 57 -7.08 1.44 6.51
N ALA A 58 -6.36 1.50 5.38
CA ALA A 58 -5.59 2.67 5.02
C ALA A 58 -6.54 3.85 4.78
N VAL A 59 -6.17 5.02 5.28
CA VAL A 59 -6.86 6.30 5.00
C VAL A 59 -6.16 7.01 3.84
N SER A 60 -4.82 6.98 3.85
CA SER A 60 -4.00 7.55 2.79
C SER A 60 -2.65 6.85 2.69
N ILE A 61 -2.06 6.91 1.49
CA ILE A 61 -0.65 6.58 1.25
C ILE A 61 0.15 7.87 1.45
N GLU A 62 1.03 7.89 2.45
CA GLU A 62 1.84 9.07 2.77
C GLU A 62 3.13 9.09 1.96
N TRP A 63 3.67 7.90 1.67
CA TRP A 63 4.89 7.75 0.92
C TRP A 63 4.97 6.36 0.27
N GLN A 64 5.61 6.27 -0.88
CA GLN A 64 5.87 5.00 -1.55
C GLN A 64 7.25 5.03 -2.25
N ARG A 65 8.02 3.95 -2.11
CA ARG A 65 9.24 3.70 -2.88
C ARG A 65 9.31 2.23 -3.28
N GLY A 66 9.08 1.96 -4.56
CA GLY A 66 8.98 0.59 -5.05
C GLY A 66 7.74 -0.10 -4.47
N ASN A 67 7.96 -1.26 -3.87
CA ASN A 67 6.94 -2.02 -3.15
C ASN A 67 6.81 -1.63 -1.66
N ARG A 68 7.64 -0.69 -1.16
CA ARG A 68 7.57 -0.20 0.22
C ARG A 68 6.66 1.01 0.30
N ILE A 69 5.72 0.98 1.23
CA ILE A 69 4.64 1.97 1.36
C ILE A 69 4.50 2.37 2.82
N LEU A 70 4.48 3.68 3.07
CA LEU A 70 4.04 4.23 4.34
C LEU A 70 2.56 4.56 4.24
N LEU A 71 1.76 3.86 5.03
CA LEU A 71 0.33 4.08 5.14
C LEU A 71 0.01 4.88 6.39
N LYS A 72 -0.96 5.78 6.26
CA LYS A 72 -1.68 6.36 7.38
C LYS A 72 -3.02 5.65 7.46
N CYS A 73 -3.23 4.91 8.54
CA CYS A 73 -4.47 4.21 8.86
C CYS A 73 -5.19 4.96 9.98
N SER A 74 -6.51 4.78 10.08
CA SER A 74 -7.27 5.26 11.22
C SER A 74 -6.95 4.35 12.42
N ALA A 75 -6.74 4.91 13.61
CA ALA A 75 -6.42 4.12 14.81
C ALA A 75 -7.65 3.48 15.48
N VAL A 76 -8.76 3.34 14.72
CA VAL A 76 -10.07 2.85 15.24
C VAL A 76 -9.98 1.39 15.63
#